data_AF-A0AAW1SL80-F1
#
_entry.id   AF-A0AAW1SL80-F1
#
_cell.length_a   1.000
_cell.length_b   1.000
_cell.length_c   1.000
_cell.angle_alpha   90.00
_cell.angle_beta   90.00
_cell.angle_gamma   90.00
#
_symmetry.space_group_name_H-M   'P 1'
#
loop_
_entity.id
_entity.type
_entity.pdbx_description
1 polymer ?
#
loop_
_entity_poly.entity_id
_entity_poly.type
_entity_poly.pdbx_seq_one_letter_code
_entity_poly.pdbx_strand_id
1 'polypeptide(L)'
;MCGPGKAAWEELKGLEGLPSFQGISDSVSEEEAAWRAWAQAQEPEAAPVPGAWHAITSPLQRLLLLSRLRPDRLPGQEDAAVAAVEAGAREGHWVASQLVKAHAEAAEVPWEALRCLVGEATYGGRVTDERDRRVLAAHLGRLFCGAAAAAGASLAHTQGEARLLAITAELLAQVPMAPELDAAMAAAAAPGGGRAGGALQAVLSQELERHAALAARMRADAAALESVMGGRSFDTSELANCAKALLAGQVPRAWSHLYTSTKALAAWMRDLCKGLAQLTAWATAGPPAVFWLAGFSHPSAFLSAVLQTAARRAAVPVDSLAFECDVLTGDAPCEPAPSGAHIKGLFLQGAGWDTAAGCLWTADPSGFVAGVPLRDGGASADHWTLRGTAVLLTLAD
;
A
#
# COMPACT_ATOMS: atom_id res chain seq x y z
N MET A 1 48.42 -2.19 -12.20
CA MET A 1 47.12 -1.67 -11.68
C MET A 1 46.03 -2.64 -12.07
N CYS A 2 45.76 -3.66 -11.25
CA CYS A 2 44.63 -4.57 -11.47
C CYS A 2 44.15 -5.20 -10.15
N GLY A 3 44.26 -4.48 -9.04
CA GLY A 3 43.54 -4.81 -7.81
C GLY A 3 42.08 -4.37 -7.90
N PRO A 4 41.24 -4.73 -6.91
CA PRO A 4 39.89 -4.17 -6.81
C PRO A 4 39.96 -2.64 -6.91
N GLY A 5 38.95 -2.00 -7.52
CA GLY A 5 38.87 -0.53 -7.52
C GLY A 5 38.96 0.00 -6.09
N LYS A 6 39.40 1.25 -5.90
CA LYS A 6 39.65 1.83 -4.56
C LYS A 6 38.48 1.59 -3.56
N ALA A 7 37.24 1.70 -4.02
CA ALA A 7 36.04 1.41 -3.24
C ALA A 7 35.94 -0.07 -2.83
N ALA A 8 36.15 -1.01 -3.76
CA ALA A 8 36.12 -2.44 -3.47
C ALA A 8 37.26 -2.88 -2.52
N TRP A 9 38.39 -2.16 -2.51
CA TRP A 9 39.48 -2.40 -1.56
C TRP A 9 39.12 -1.97 -0.12
N GLU A 10 38.46 -0.82 0.03
CA GLU A 10 37.95 -0.36 1.33
C GLU A 10 36.87 -1.31 1.88
N GLU A 11 36.00 -1.83 1.01
CA GLU A 11 34.98 -2.81 1.39
C GLU A 11 35.57 -4.20 1.73
N LEU A 12 36.63 -4.64 1.05
CA LEU A 12 37.36 -5.86 1.40
C LEU A 12 38.02 -5.74 2.78
N LYS A 13 38.63 -4.60 3.07
CA LYS A 13 39.18 -4.30 4.41
C LYS A 13 38.10 -4.29 5.48
N GLY A 14 36.88 -3.87 5.15
CA GLY A 14 35.73 -3.96 6.06
C GLY A 14 35.44 -5.38 6.57
N LEU A 15 35.77 -6.42 5.78
CA LEU A 15 35.60 -7.81 6.23
C LEU A 15 36.54 -8.18 7.39
N GLU A 16 37.67 -7.50 7.58
CA GLU A 16 38.61 -7.78 8.69
C GLU A 16 38.01 -7.46 10.06
N GLY A 17 36.89 -6.73 10.11
CA GLY A 17 36.08 -6.57 11.31
C GLY A 17 35.47 -7.89 11.82
N LEU A 18 35.48 -8.95 11.00
CA LEU A 18 34.98 -10.27 11.37
C LEU A 18 36.13 -11.18 11.81
N PRO A 19 36.01 -11.90 12.94
CA PRO A 19 37.05 -12.81 13.42
C PRO A 19 37.50 -13.86 12.39
N SER A 20 36.56 -14.29 11.54
CA SER A 20 36.82 -15.28 10.49
C SER A 20 37.50 -14.72 9.24
N PHE A 21 37.80 -13.42 9.18
CA PHE A 21 38.36 -12.72 8.02
C PHE A 21 39.52 -11.79 8.37
N GLN A 22 40.07 -11.89 9.59
CA GLN A 22 41.25 -11.10 9.98
C GLN A 22 42.45 -11.43 9.08
N GLY A 23 43.07 -10.38 8.53
CA GLY A 23 44.21 -10.53 7.61
C GLY A 23 43.84 -10.92 6.18
N ILE A 24 42.55 -10.85 5.80
CA ILE A 24 42.13 -11.15 4.43
C ILE A 24 42.70 -10.15 3.42
N SER A 25 42.82 -8.85 3.77
CA SER A 25 43.37 -7.86 2.85
C SER A 25 44.87 -8.05 2.63
N ASP A 26 45.59 -8.50 3.67
CA ASP A 26 46.99 -8.87 3.57
C ASP A 26 47.16 -10.10 2.68
N SER A 27 46.37 -11.15 2.88
CA SER A 27 46.42 -12.36 2.03
C SER A 27 46.06 -12.07 0.57
N VAL A 28 45.06 -11.23 0.31
CA VAL A 28 44.69 -10.81 -1.05
C VAL A 28 45.80 -9.95 -1.69
N SER A 29 46.55 -9.19 -0.90
CA SER A 29 47.70 -8.39 -1.37
C SER A 29 48.93 -9.26 -1.66
N GLU A 30 49.24 -10.20 -0.77
CA GLU A 30 50.43 -11.05 -0.85
C GLU A 30 50.27 -12.15 -1.91
N GLU A 31 49.07 -12.73 -2.03
CA GLU A 31 48.74 -13.82 -2.96
C GLU A 31 47.83 -13.35 -4.12
N GLU A 32 48.05 -12.12 -4.62
CA GLU A 32 47.17 -11.45 -5.60
C GLU A 32 46.86 -12.32 -6.84
N ALA A 33 47.86 -13.07 -7.34
CA ALA A 33 47.69 -13.95 -8.50
C ALA A 33 46.72 -15.11 -8.23
N ALA A 34 46.77 -15.72 -7.04
CA ALA A 34 45.92 -16.84 -6.67
C ALA A 34 44.48 -16.36 -6.40
N TRP A 35 44.32 -15.23 -5.72
CA TRP A 35 43.03 -14.60 -5.50
C TRP A 35 42.36 -14.12 -6.78
N ARG A 36 43.14 -13.56 -7.72
CA ARG A 36 42.62 -13.20 -9.06
C ARG A 36 42.18 -14.44 -9.84
N ALA A 37 42.98 -15.51 -9.83
CA ALA A 37 42.64 -16.76 -10.51
C ALA A 37 41.38 -17.41 -9.93
N TRP A 38 41.27 -17.47 -8.60
CA TRP A 38 40.06 -17.95 -7.92
C TRP A 38 38.87 -17.07 -8.26
N ALA A 39 38.98 -15.74 -8.08
CA ALA A 39 37.90 -14.82 -8.38
C ALA A 39 37.43 -15.03 -9.82
N GLN A 40 38.32 -15.06 -10.81
CA GLN A 40 38.01 -15.17 -12.24
C GLN A 40 37.56 -16.57 -12.74
N ALA A 41 37.64 -17.61 -11.91
CA ALA A 41 37.27 -18.99 -12.26
C ALA A 41 35.83 -19.14 -12.78
N GLN A 42 35.49 -20.22 -13.49
CA GLN A 42 34.14 -20.41 -14.06
C GLN A 42 33.04 -20.57 -12.99
N GLU A 43 33.35 -21.13 -11.82
CA GLU A 43 32.44 -21.30 -10.68
C GLU A 43 33.23 -21.10 -9.36
N PRO A 44 33.58 -19.85 -9.01
CA PRO A 44 34.45 -19.57 -7.86
C PRO A 44 33.79 -19.97 -6.51
N GLU A 45 32.46 -19.98 -6.45
CA GLU A 45 31.65 -20.48 -5.34
C GLU A 45 31.85 -21.98 -5.07
N ALA A 46 32.25 -22.76 -6.09
CA ALA A 46 32.56 -24.18 -5.99
C ALA A 46 34.08 -24.46 -5.88
N ALA A 47 34.93 -23.50 -6.24
CA ALA A 47 36.38 -23.64 -6.22
C ALA A 47 36.99 -23.38 -4.82
N PRO A 48 37.98 -24.16 -4.36
CA PRO A 48 38.60 -23.94 -3.04
C PRO A 48 39.20 -22.53 -2.93
N VAL A 49 38.99 -21.87 -1.79
CA VAL A 49 39.52 -20.51 -1.55
C VAL A 49 41.05 -20.60 -1.44
N PRO A 50 41.81 -19.64 -2.01
CA PRO A 50 43.28 -19.69 -2.03
C PRO A 50 43.96 -19.72 -0.66
N GLY A 51 45.16 -20.29 -0.63
CA GLY A 51 46.09 -20.17 0.50
C GLY A 51 45.55 -20.75 1.81
N ALA A 52 45.79 -20.04 2.90
CA ALA A 52 45.34 -20.40 4.25
C ALA A 52 43.81 -20.40 4.43
N TRP A 53 43.07 -19.89 3.44
CA TRP A 53 41.63 -19.67 3.51
C TRP A 53 40.80 -20.84 2.97
N HIS A 54 41.44 -21.92 2.52
CA HIS A 54 40.76 -23.16 2.08
C HIS A 54 39.83 -23.76 3.16
N ALA A 55 40.07 -23.45 4.43
CA ALA A 55 39.22 -23.83 5.56
C ALA A 55 37.86 -23.10 5.58
N ILE A 56 37.69 -22.04 4.79
CA ILE A 56 36.39 -21.37 4.59
C ILE A 56 35.50 -22.25 3.71
N THR A 57 34.69 -23.07 4.39
CA THR A 57 33.69 -23.95 3.79
C THR A 57 32.27 -23.39 3.90
N SER A 58 32.04 -22.42 4.79
CA SER A 58 30.71 -21.83 5.00
C SER A 58 30.23 -21.10 3.72
N PRO A 59 29.06 -21.48 3.17
CA PRO A 59 28.50 -20.81 1.98
C PRO A 59 28.35 -19.29 2.16
N LEU A 60 28.01 -18.83 3.36
CA LEU A 60 27.87 -17.40 3.69
C LEU A 60 29.20 -16.66 3.64
N GLN A 61 30.26 -17.26 4.20
CA GLN A 61 31.61 -16.68 4.19
C GLN A 61 32.17 -16.61 2.77
N ARG A 62 31.90 -17.63 1.95
CA ARG A 62 32.29 -17.65 0.53
C ARG A 62 31.56 -16.56 -0.27
N LEU A 63 30.29 -16.34 0.03
CA LEU A 63 29.48 -15.29 -0.60
C LEU A 63 29.95 -13.88 -0.21
N LEU A 64 30.36 -13.68 1.05
CA LEU A 64 31.00 -12.43 1.50
C LEU A 64 32.29 -12.13 0.73
N LEU A 65 33.16 -13.12 0.53
CA LEU A 65 34.38 -12.95 -0.28
C LEU A 65 34.06 -12.65 -1.75
N LEU A 66 33.14 -13.40 -2.35
CA LEU A 66 32.72 -13.21 -3.75
C LEU A 66 32.11 -11.83 -3.98
N SER A 67 31.30 -11.34 -3.04
CA SER A 67 30.67 -10.02 -3.15
C SER A 67 31.67 -8.86 -3.19
N ARG A 68 32.87 -9.03 -2.62
CA ARG A 68 33.94 -8.02 -2.66
C ARG A 68 34.91 -8.20 -3.82
N LEU A 69 35.22 -9.44 -4.17
CA LEU A 69 36.28 -9.75 -5.15
C LEU A 69 35.76 -9.95 -6.58
N ARG A 70 34.48 -10.29 -6.76
CA ARG A 70 33.87 -10.46 -8.09
C ARG A 70 32.37 -10.12 -8.10
N PRO A 71 32.01 -8.85 -7.90
CA PRO A 71 30.62 -8.41 -7.83
C PRO A 71 29.85 -8.68 -9.14
N ASP A 72 30.53 -8.82 -10.28
CA ASP A 72 29.98 -9.18 -11.60
C ASP A 72 29.52 -10.65 -11.72
N ARG A 73 29.97 -11.53 -10.82
CA ARG A 73 29.54 -12.94 -10.74
C ARG A 73 28.35 -13.18 -9.84
N LEU A 74 27.98 -12.19 -9.04
CA LEU A 74 26.59 -12.10 -8.63
C LEU A 74 25.84 -11.89 -9.95
N PRO A 75 25.02 -12.87 -10.41
CA PRO A 75 24.37 -12.77 -11.71
C PRO A 75 23.77 -11.39 -11.84
N GLY A 76 24.05 -10.69 -12.95
CA GLY A 76 23.76 -9.27 -13.09
C GLY A 76 22.28 -8.98 -12.89
N GLN A 77 21.89 -8.73 -11.63
CA GLN A 77 20.51 -8.78 -11.20
C GLN A 77 20.36 -8.16 -9.79
N GLU A 78 19.69 -7.01 -9.79
CA GLU A 78 18.66 -6.61 -8.80
C GLU A 78 17.54 -7.68 -8.63
N ASP A 79 17.78 -8.93 -9.02
CA ASP A 79 16.84 -10.05 -9.14
C ASP A 79 17.52 -11.39 -8.76
N ALA A 80 18.78 -11.45 -8.29
CA ALA A 80 19.41 -12.73 -7.86
C ALA A 80 20.03 -12.66 -6.47
N ALA A 81 20.72 -11.56 -6.12
CA ALA A 81 20.97 -11.22 -4.71
C ALA A 81 19.70 -10.64 -4.10
N VAL A 82 18.99 -9.81 -4.87
CA VAL A 82 17.63 -9.38 -4.54
C VAL A 82 16.63 -10.49 -4.79
N ALA A 83 16.75 -11.51 -5.65
CA ALA A 83 15.89 -12.71 -5.51
C ALA A 83 16.49 -13.84 -4.67
N ALA A 84 17.65 -13.71 -4.03
CA ALA A 84 18.06 -14.58 -2.92
C ALA A 84 17.62 -13.96 -1.58
N VAL A 85 17.63 -12.62 -1.51
CA VAL A 85 17.08 -11.80 -0.43
C VAL A 85 15.57 -11.61 -0.60
N GLU A 86 15.02 -11.60 -1.81
CA GLU A 86 13.58 -11.60 -2.13
C GLU A 86 13.07 -12.98 -2.51
N ALA A 87 13.82 -14.03 -2.86
CA ALA A 87 13.28 -15.39 -2.61
C ALA A 87 13.38 -15.68 -1.11
N GLY A 88 14.38 -15.12 -0.42
CA GLY A 88 14.46 -15.09 1.05
C GLY A 88 13.47 -14.13 1.74
N ALA A 89 12.83 -13.20 1.01
CA ALA A 89 11.84 -12.24 1.54
C ALA A 89 10.47 -12.31 0.85
N ARG A 90 10.33 -13.01 -0.28
CA ARG A 90 9.06 -13.43 -0.90
C ARG A 90 8.61 -14.80 -0.38
N GLU A 91 9.47 -15.53 0.33
CA GLU A 91 9.08 -16.73 1.08
C GLU A 91 9.63 -16.61 2.50
N GLY A 92 8.81 -16.06 3.39
CA GLY A 92 9.19 -15.70 4.76
C GLY A 92 9.75 -16.80 5.65
N HIS A 93 9.80 -18.08 5.27
CA HIS A 93 10.29 -19.15 6.14
C HIS A 93 10.88 -20.35 5.39
N TRP A 94 12.17 -20.31 5.04
CA TRP A 94 13.00 -21.53 4.99
C TRP A 94 14.49 -21.25 5.23
N VAL A 95 15.07 -20.18 4.67
CA VAL A 95 16.53 -19.94 4.80
C VAL A 95 16.94 -19.38 6.17
N ALA A 96 16.11 -18.62 6.89
CA ALA A 96 16.39 -18.33 8.31
C ALA A 96 16.31 -19.63 9.14
N SER A 97 15.35 -20.51 8.84
CA SER A 97 15.26 -21.84 9.46
C SER A 97 16.39 -22.78 9.03
N GLN A 98 16.99 -22.62 7.85
CA GLN A 98 18.07 -23.46 7.31
C GLN A 98 19.46 -22.88 7.52
N LEU A 99 19.65 -21.57 7.67
CA LEU A 99 20.87 -20.94 8.19
C LEU A 99 20.95 -21.17 9.70
N VAL A 100 19.81 -21.05 10.41
CA VAL A 100 19.74 -21.43 11.83
C VAL A 100 19.79 -22.95 12.00
N LYS A 101 19.29 -23.81 11.08
CA LYS A 101 19.54 -25.27 11.14
C LYS A 101 20.95 -25.66 10.70
N ALA A 102 21.46 -25.15 9.58
CA ALA A 102 22.81 -25.43 9.09
C ALA A 102 23.92 -24.79 9.95
N HIS A 103 23.57 -23.86 10.85
CA HIS A 103 24.48 -23.37 11.90
C HIS A 103 24.03 -23.70 13.32
N ALA A 104 22.90 -24.37 13.55
CA ALA A 104 22.67 -25.11 14.80
C ALA A 104 23.63 -26.30 14.90
N GLU A 105 24.19 -26.73 13.77
CA GLU A 105 25.30 -27.68 13.68
C GLU A 105 26.69 -27.02 13.86
N ALA A 106 26.77 -25.68 13.86
CA ALA A 106 27.99 -24.92 14.13
C ALA A 106 27.94 -24.30 15.54
N ALA A 107 29.07 -24.31 16.25
CA ALA A 107 29.11 -23.97 17.68
C ALA A 107 28.75 -22.51 18.02
N GLU A 108 28.85 -21.56 17.07
CA GLU A 108 28.54 -20.14 17.28
C GLU A 108 27.97 -19.43 16.04
N VAL A 109 27.04 -18.48 16.26
CA VAL A 109 26.42 -17.67 15.19
C VAL A 109 27.26 -16.39 14.94
N PRO A 110 27.68 -16.10 13.69
CA PRO A 110 28.55 -14.97 13.38
C PRO A 110 27.75 -13.65 13.25
N TRP A 111 27.34 -13.09 14.38
CA TRP A 111 26.46 -11.92 14.46
C TRP A 111 27.00 -10.68 13.76
N GLU A 112 28.29 -10.41 13.87
CA GLU A 112 28.91 -9.24 13.23
C GLU A 112 28.87 -9.34 11.71
N ALA A 113 29.01 -10.55 11.15
CA ALA A 113 28.96 -10.78 9.72
C ALA A 113 27.57 -10.48 9.15
N LEU A 114 26.52 -10.88 9.88
CA LEU A 114 25.14 -10.60 9.51
C LEU A 114 24.82 -9.10 9.58
N ARG A 115 25.32 -8.40 10.60
CA ARG A 115 25.14 -6.94 10.72
C ARG A 115 25.86 -6.18 9.60
N CYS A 116 27.09 -6.57 9.26
CA CYS A 116 27.85 -5.96 8.16
C CYS A 116 27.17 -6.23 6.81
N LEU A 117 26.74 -7.47 6.55
CA LEU A 117 26.03 -7.82 5.32
C LEU A 117 24.76 -6.98 5.14
N VAL A 118 23.93 -6.90 6.18
CA VAL A 118 22.68 -6.12 6.08
C VAL A 118 22.96 -4.63 6.09
N GLY A 119 23.73 -4.11 7.05
CA GLY A 119 23.93 -2.69 7.26
C GLY A 119 24.79 -2.03 6.18
N GLU A 120 25.88 -2.68 5.77
CA GLU A 120 26.87 -2.10 4.88
C GLU A 120 26.74 -2.63 3.45
N ALA A 121 26.54 -3.93 3.26
CA ALA A 121 26.42 -4.48 1.90
C ALA A 121 25.05 -4.21 1.27
N THR A 122 23.96 -4.27 2.03
CA THR A 122 22.59 -4.07 1.49
C THR A 122 22.12 -2.62 1.56
N TYR A 123 22.42 -1.91 2.65
CA TYR A 123 21.95 -0.55 2.90
C TYR A 123 23.04 0.54 2.83
N GLY A 124 24.33 0.16 2.79
CA GLY A 124 25.46 1.08 2.93
C GLY A 124 25.63 2.11 1.80
N GLY A 125 25.01 1.91 0.64
CA GLY A 125 24.95 2.91 -0.44
C GLY A 125 23.70 3.80 -0.43
N ARG A 126 22.69 3.47 0.39
CA ARG A 126 21.37 4.13 0.40
C ARG A 126 21.18 5.03 1.62
N VAL A 127 21.85 4.72 2.72
CA VAL A 127 21.84 5.53 3.94
C VAL A 127 23.13 6.35 4.00
N THR A 128 23.07 7.54 3.42
CA THR A 128 24.24 8.42 3.29
C THR A 128 24.51 9.23 4.57
N ASP A 129 23.45 9.58 5.31
CA ASP A 129 23.56 10.33 6.56
C ASP A 129 24.17 9.51 7.71
N GLU A 130 25.11 10.12 8.43
CA GLU A 130 25.85 9.49 9.54
C GLU A 130 24.94 9.17 10.73
N ARG A 131 23.92 9.99 11.00
CA ARG A 131 22.98 9.77 12.09
C ARG A 131 22.08 8.58 11.78
N ASP A 132 21.65 8.45 10.53
CA ASP A 132 20.81 7.33 10.09
C ASP A 132 21.61 6.02 10.04
N ARG A 133 22.88 6.05 9.61
CA ARG A 133 23.79 4.88 9.71
C ARG A 133 23.95 4.41 11.16
N ARG A 134 24.04 5.34 12.11
CA ARG A 134 24.11 5.02 13.54
C ARG A 134 22.80 4.41 14.07
N VAL A 135 21.65 4.89 13.61
CA VAL A 135 20.34 4.31 13.96
C VAL A 135 20.19 2.89 13.40
N LEU A 136 20.59 2.70 12.14
CA LEU A 136 20.59 1.40 11.47
C LEU A 136 21.51 0.41 12.18
N ALA A 137 22.75 0.81 12.50
CA ALA A 137 23.69 -0.02 13.25
C ALA A 137 23.15 -0.39 14.64
N ALA A 138 22.49 0.54 15.34
CA ALA A 138 21.86 0.28 16.63
C ALA A 138 20.69 -0.72 16.52
N HIS A 139 19.89 -0.66 15.44
CA HIS A 139 18.81 -1.61 15.20
C HIS A 139 19.36 -3.00 14.87
N LEU A 140 20.33 -3.09 13.97
CA LEU A 140 20.99 -4.36 13.61
C LEU A 140 21.71 -4.99 14.80
N GLY A 141 22.32 -4.18 15.67
CA GLY A 141 22.93 -4.61 16.93
C GLY A 141 21.94 -5.27 17.90
N ARG A 142 20.68 -4.82 17.90
CA ARG A 142 19.60 -5.41 18.71
C ARG A 142 19.00 -6.66 18.07
N LEU A 143 18.86 -6.66 16.74
CA LEU A 143 18.21 -7.76 15.99
C LEU A 143 19.13 -8.97 15.81
N PHE A 144 20.43 -8.75 15.61
CA PHE A 144 21.40 -9.79 15.34
C PHE A 144 22.36 -9.93 16.52
N CYS A 145 21.93 -10.49 17.66
CA CYS A 145 22.81 -10.69 18.83
C CYS A 145 22.54 -12.01 19.57
N GLY A 146 23.54 -12.49 20.32
CA GLY A 146 23.45 -13.74 21.07
C GLY A 146 22.35 -13.75 22.14
N ALA A 147 22.02 -12.60 22.73
CA ALA A 147 20.91 -12.48 23.69
C ALA A 147 19.53 -12.67 23.02
N ALA A 148 19.36 -12.19 21.77
CA ALA A 148 18.14 -12.44 21.00
C ALA A 148 17.99 -13.93 20.64
N ALA A 149 19.10 -14.63 20.36
CA ALA A 149 19.08 -16.06 20.11
C ALA A 149 18.85 -16.91 21.37
N ALA A 150 19.47 -16.56 22.50
CA ALA A 150 19.38 -17.31 23.77
C ALA A 150 18.01 -17.19 24.46
N ALA A 151 17.28 -16.10 24.22
CA ALA A 151 15.95 -15.89 24.78
C ALA A 151 14.87 -16.78 24.13
N GLY A 152 15.21 -17.63 23.16
CA GLY A 152 14.22 -18.22 22.27
C GLY A 152 13.34 -17.12 21.67
N ALA A 153 13.88 -15.90 21.52
CA ALA A 153 13.13 -14.79 20.98
C ALA A 153 12.92 -15.14 19.51
N SER A 154 11.76 -15.72 19.26
CA SER A 154 11.15 -15.74 17.96
C SER A 154 11.19 -14.30 17.45
N LEU A 155 12.19 -13.98 16.64
CA LEU A 155 12.12 -12.87 15.70
C LEU A 155 11.14 -13.19 14.58
N ALA A 156 10.46 -14.34 14.62
CA ALA A 156 9.21 -14.52 13.92
C ALA A 156 8.05 -13.96 14.77
N HIS A 157 7.32 -13.01 14.17
CA HIS A 157 5.86 -13.08 14.16
C HIS A 157 5.09 -12.73 15.46
N THR A 158 5.08 -11.48 15.92
CA THR A 158 3.99 -11.09 16.86
C THR A 158 3.37 -9.72 16.58
N GLN A 159 4.13 -8.63 16.47
CA GLN A 159 3.46 -7.34 16.23
C GLN A 159 2.84 -7.22 14.84
N GLY A 160 3.56 -7.61 13.79
CA GLY A 160 3.05 -7.52 12.42
C GLY A 160 1.84 -8.42 12.17
N GLU A 161 1.93 -9.70 12.53
CA GLU A 161 0.85 -10.66 12.34
C GLU A 161 -0.34 -10.44 13.25
N ALA A 162 -0.12 -10.25 14.56
CA ALA A 162 -1.23 -9.97 15.47
C ALA A 162 -1.91 -8.65 15.10
N ARG A 163 -1.15 -7.64 14.64
CA ARG A 163 -1.71 -6.39 14.10
C ARG A 163 -2.43 -6.62 12.78
N LEU A 164 -1.93 -7.46 11.89
CA LEU A 164 -2.59 -7.78 10.62
C LEU A 164 -3.91 -8.51 10.86
N LEU A 165 -3.92 -9.51 11.74
CA LEU A 165 -5.13 -10.21 12.20
C LEU A 165 -6.12 -9.25 12.88
N ALA A 166 -5.63 -8.34 13.72
CA ALA A 166 -6.48 -7.33 14.34
C ALA A 166 -7.08 -6.38 13.31
N ILE A 167 -6.27 -5.89 12.35
CA ILE A 167 -6.74 -5.04 11.25
C ILE A 167 -7.78 -5.79 10.42
N THR A 168 -7.51 -7.01 9.95
CA THR A 168 -8.46 -7.75 9.11
C THR A 168 -9.76 -8.05 9.87
N ALA A 169 -9.69 -8.44 11.14
CA ALA A 169 -10.87 -8.66 11.97
C ALA A 169 -11.69 -7.37 12.14
N GLU A 170 -11.05 -6.25 12.44
CA GLU A 170 -11.70 -4.94 12.60
C GLU A 170 -12.33 -4.44 11.29
N LEU A 171 -11.65 -4.62 10.16
CA LEU A 171 -12.16 -4.27 8.83
C LEU A 171 -13.39 -5.10 8.47
N LEU A 172 -13.34 -6.42 8.72
CA LEU A 172 -14.46 -7.31 8.43
C LEU A 172 -15.68 -7.06 9.32
N ALA A 173 -15.46 -6.65 10.57
CA ALA A 173 -16.54 -6.27 11.49
C ALA A 173 -17.31 -5.03 11.02
N GLN A 174 -16.67 -4.13 10.25
CA GLN A 174 -17.29 -2.91 9.74
C GLN A 174 -18.09 -3.12 8.44
N VAL A 175 -17.76 -4.16 7.65
CA VAL A 175 -18.41 -4.42 6.36
C VAL A 175 -19.65 -5.31 6.58
N PRO A 176 -20.86 -4.86 6.17
CA PRO A 176 -22.10 -5.64 6.22
C PRO A 176 -21.92 -7.08 5.78
N MET A 177 -22.52 -8.00 6.54
CA MET A 177 -22.36 -9.43 6.31
C MET A 177 -23.03 -9.87 5.00
N ALA A 178 -22.54 -10.98 4.41
CA ALA A 178 -23.12 -11.58 3.20
C ALA A 178 -24.67 -11.64 3.22
N PRO A 179 -25.35 -12.14 4.28
CA PRO A 179 -26.82 -12.16 4.31
C PRO A 179 -27.48 -10.79 4.24
N GLU A 180 -26.86 -9.73 4.77
CA GLU A 180 -27.41 -8.36 4.70
C GLU A 180 -27.31 -7.81 3.28
N LEU A 181 -26.16 -8.03 2.62
CA LEU A 181 -25.95 -7.69 1.21
C LEU A 181 -26.88 -8.49 0.30
N ASP A 182 -27.05 -9.78 0.54
CA ASP A 182 -27.95 -10.66 -0.21
C ASP A 182 -29.41 -10.21 -0.06
N ALA A 183 -29.83 -9.87 1.16
CA ALA A 183 -31.16 -9.34 1.42
C ALA A 183 -31.38 -7.99 0.70
N ALA A 184 -30.40 -7.09 0.72
CA ALA A 184 -30.47 -5.83 -0.01
C ALA A 184 -30.54 -6.03 -1.53
N MET A 185 -29.72 -6.92 -2.10
CA MET A 185 -29.78 -7.26 -3.52
C MET A 185 -31.12 -7.88 -3.91
N ALA A 186 -31.65 -8.78 -3.08
CA ALA A 186 -32.98 -9.37 -3.30
C ALA A 186 -34.10 -8.33 -3.23
N ALA A 187 -34.04 -7.41 -2.27
CA ALA A 187 -35.00 -6.29 -2.16
C ALA A 187 -34.92 -5.36 -3.39
N ALA A 188 -33.71 -5.07 -3.88
CA ALA A 188 -33.51 -4.30 -5.11
C ALA A 188 -33.98 -5.05 -6.37
N ALA A 189 -33.94 -6.37 -6.39
CA ALA A 189 -34.43 -7.18 -7.52
C ALA A 189 -35.95 -7.39 -7.52
N ALA A 190 -36.61 -7.21 -6.37
CA ALA A 190 -38.03 -7.50 -6.23
C ALA A 190 -38.91 -6.59 -7.11
N PRO A 191 -39.89 -7.14 -7.85
CA PRO A 191 -40.84 -6.33 -8.62
C PRO A 191 -41.67 -5.46 -7.69
N GLY A 192 -41.46 -4.14 -7.75
CA GLY A 192 -42.08 -3.16 -6.84
C GLY A 192 -41.25 -2.80 -5.60
N GLY A 193 -40.04 -3.37 -5.43
CA GLY A 193 -39.13 -3.15 -4.29
C GLY A 193 -38.55 -1.73 -4.17
N GLY A 194 -38.81 -0.88 -5.16
CA GLY A 194 -38.71 0.57 -5.04
C GLY A 194 -39.73 1.16 -6.01
N ARG A 195 -40.50 2.17 -5.59
CA ARG A 195 -41.56 2.82 -6.39
C ARG A 195 -41.10 3.53 -7.69
N ALA A 196 -39.99 3.10 -8.30
CA ALA A 196 -39.53 3.54 -9.61
C ALA A 196 -38.77 2.40 -10.31
N GLY A 197 -39.48 1.54 -11.05
CA GLY A 197 -38.81 0.74 -12.09
C GLY A 197 -38.13 1.70 -13.08
N GLY A 198 -36.86 1.47 -13.43
CA GLY A 198 -36.15 2.37 -14.34
C GLY A 198 -34.64 2.38 -14.18
N ALA A 199 -34.00 3.42 -14.73
CA ALA A 199 -32.55 3.55 -14.77
C ALA A 199 -31.90 3.62 -13.37
N LEU A 200 -32.55 4.28 -12.41
CA LEU A 200 -32.05 4.40 -11.03
C LEU A 200 -32.02 3.04 -10.31
N GLN A 201 -32.99 2.17 -10.56
CA GLN A 201 -33.01 0.83 -10.00
C GLN A 201 -31.85 -0.01 -10.54
N ALA A 202 -31.57 0.09 -11.84
CA ALA A 202 -30.43 -0.61 -12.46
C ALA A 202 -29.09 -0.15 -11.86
N VAL A 203 -28.93 1.15 -11.57
CA VAL A 203 -27.74 1.66 -10.89
C VAL A 203 -27.63 1.07 -9.48
N LEU A 204 -28.71 1.08 -8.69
CA LEU A 204 -28.71 0.50 -7.35
C LEU A 204 -28.29 -0.98 -7.36
N SER A 205 -28.90 -1.79 -8.24
CA SER A 205 -28.55 -3.21 -8.35
C SER A 205 -27.08 -3.41 -8.71
N GLN A 206 -26.57 -2.69 -9.71
CA GLN A 206 -25.16 -2.80 -10.13
C GLN A 206 -24.19 -2.32 -9.05
N GLU A 207 -24.53 -1.28 -8.29
CA GLU A 207 -23.72 -0.80 -7.17
C GLU A 207 -23.66 -1.85 -6.05
N LEU A 208 -24.80 -2.44 -5.68
CA LEU A 208 -24.86 -3.50 -4.65
C LEU A 208 -24.06 -4.74 -5.06
N GLU A 209 -24.17 -5.19 -6.32
CA GLU A 209 -23.39 -6.31 -6.85
C GLU A 209 -21.89 -6.06 -6.74
N ARG A 210 -21.43 -4.86 -7.11
CA ARG A 210 -20.01 -4.48 -7.01
C ARG A 210 -19.53 -4.42 -5.56
N HIS A 211 -20.33 -3.88 -4.65
CA HIS A 211 -20.01 -3.85 -3.22
C HIS A 211 -19.99 -5.27 -2.62
N ALA A 212 -20.92 -6.13 -3.01
CA ALA A 212 -20.95 -7.53 -2.58
C ALA A 212 -19.71 -8.29 -3.06
N ALA A 213 -19.30 -8.09 -4.32
CA ALA A 213 -18.09 -8.70 -4.87
C ALA A 213 -16.82 -8.25 -4.12
N LEU A 214 -16.71 -6.96 -3.79
CA LEU A 214 -15.59 -6.49 -2.97
C LEU A 214 -15.63 -7.07 -1.55
N ALA A 215 -16.79 -7.05 -0.89
CA ALA A 215 -16.92 -7.58 0.46
C ALA A 215 -16.55 -9.07 0.50
N ALA A 216 -16.93 -9.84 -0.52
CA ALA A 216 -16.52 -11.23 -0.68
C ALA A 216 -15.00 -11.35 -0.88
N ARG A 217 -14.40 -10.50 -1.73
CA ARG A 217 -12.95 -10.48 -1.95
C ARG A 217 -12.17 -10.13 -0.67
N MET A 218 -12.59 -9.11 0.07
CA MET A 218 -11.97 -8.71 1.34
C MET A 218 -12.01 -9.84 2.36
N ARG A 219 -13.14 -10.57 2.45
CA ARG A 219 -13.26 -11.76 3.32
C ARG A 219 -12.35 -12.90 2.87
N ALA A 220 -12.28 -13.16 1.57
CA ALA A 220 -11.40 -14.18 1.02
C ALA A 220 -9.93 -13.86 1.30
N ASP A 221 -9.50 -12.61 1.07
CA ASP A 221 -8.14 -12.16 1.35
C ASP A 221 -7.83 -12.25 2.85
N ALA A 222 -8.76 -11.83 3.73
CA ALA A 222 -8.58 -11.93 5.17
C ALA A 222 -8.46 -13.39 5.66
N ALA A 223 -9.33 -14.29 5.17
CA ALA A 223 -9.26 -15.71 5.50
C ALA A 223 -7.99 -16.37 4.95
N ALA A 224 -7.54 -15.98 3.76
CA ALA A 224 -6.29 -16.44 3.18
C ALA A 224 -5.08 -15.98 4.02
N LEU A 225 -5.06 -14.70 4.43
CA LEU A 225 -4.03 -14.17 5.33
C LEU A 225 -4.01 -14.91 6.67
N GLU A 226 -5.17 -15.19 7.28
CA GLU A 226 -5.26 -16.00 8.50
C GLU A 226 -4.76 -17.44 8.30
N SER A 227 -5.05 -18.04 7.14
CA SER A 227 -4.57 -19.38 6.80
C SER A 227 -3.06 -19.42 6.63
N VAL A 228 -2.47 -18.42 5.97
CA VAL A 228 -1.01 -18.26 5.83
C VAL A 228 -0.35 -18.09 7.19
N MET A 229 -0.85 -17.18 8.03
CA MET A 229 -0.33 -16.95 9.39
C MET A 229 -0.48 -18.18 10.29
N GLY A 230 -1.53 -18.98 10.07
CA GLY A 230 -1.73 -20.25 10.75
C GLY A 230 -0.89 -21.42 10.22
N GLY A 231 -0.02 -21.20 9.22
CA GLY A 231 0.82 -22.23 8.59
C GLY A 231 0.05 -23.26 7.76
N ARG A 232 -1.19 -22.95 7.37
CA ARG A 232 -2.12 -23.86 6.66
C ARG A 232 -2.15 -23.64 5.15
N SER A 233 -1.52 -22.58 4.65
CA SER A 233 -1.50 -22.25 3.22
C SER A 233 -0.18 -21.59 2.83
N PHE A 234 0.15 -21.64 1.54
CA PHE A 234 1.34 -21.01 1.00
C PHE A 234 1.10 -19.52 0.77
N ASP A 235 2.14 -18.71 1.03
CA ASP A 235 2.15 -17.30 0.72
C ASP A 235 2.17 -17.09 -0.80
N THR A 236 1.49 -16.05 -1.28
CA THR A 236 1.49 -15.64 -2.68
C THR A 236 1.91 -14.18 -2.77
N SER A 237 2.51 -13.78 -3.89
CA SER A 237 2.91 -12.38 -4.10
C SER A 237 1.73 -11.40 -3.98
N GLU A 238 0.51 -11.83 -4.32
CA GLU A 238 -0.71 -11.03 -4.16
C GLU A 238 -1.09 -10.84 -2.68
N LEU A 239 -1.06 -11.92 -1.88
CA LEU A 239 -1.36 -11.86 -0.45
C LEU A 239 -0.29 -11.09 0.33
N ALA A 240 0.99 -11.28 0.01
CA ALA A 240 2.09 -10.51 0.59
C ALA A 240 1.94 -9.00 0.32
N ASN A 241 1.54 -8.61 -0.91
CA ASN A 241 1.26 -7.21 -1.24
C ASN A 241 0.03 -6.67 -0.49
N CYS A 242 -1.01 -7.49 -0.33
CA CYS A 242 -2.18 -7.13 0.48
C CYS A 242 -1.79 -6.88 1.94
N ALA A 243 -1.07 -7.82 2.57
CA ALA A 243 -0.57 -7.69 3.94
C ALA A 243 0.28 -6.43 4.12
N LYS A 244 1.21 -6.16 3.19
CA LYS A 244 2.06 -4.95 3.21
C LYS A 244 1.24 -3.67 3.16
N ALA A 245 0.24 -3.59 2.29
CA ALA A 245 -0.63 -2.42 2.19
C ALA A 245 -1.43 -2.21 3.49
N LEU A 246 -2.02 -3.27 4.04
CA LEU A 246 -2.79 -3.20 5.28
C LEU A 246 -1.95 -2.73 6.47
N LEU A 247 -0.74 -3.28 6.64
CA LEU A 247 0.18 -2.88 7.70
C LEU A 247 0.66 -1.43 7.56
N ALA A 248 0.76 -0.93 6.32
CA ALA A 248 1.07 0.47 6.02
C ALA A 248 -0.14 1.41 6.15
N GLY A 249 -1.33 0.89 6.48
CA GLY A 249 -2.56 1.69 6.52
C GLY A 249 -3.00 2.18 5.14
N GLN A 250 -2.63 1.45 4.08
CA GLN A 250 -2.97 1.75 2.69
C GLN A 250 -4.03 0.76 2.17
N VAL A 251 -4.81 1.19 1.18
CA VAL A 251 -5.79 0.32 0.52
C VAL A 251 -5.05 -0.67 -0.40
N PRO A 252 -5.23 -1.99 -0.24
CA PRO A 252 -4.70 -2.97 -1.17
C PRO A 252 -5.16 -2.71 -2.61
N ARG A 253 -4.26 -2.85 -3.58
CA ARG A 253 -4.59 -2.64 -5.01
C ARG A 253 -5.75 -3.52 -5.47
N ALA A 254 -5.84 -4.74 -4.98
CA ALA A 254 -6.94 -5.67 -5.27
C ALA A 254 -8.33 -5.14 -4.87
N TRP A 255 -8.40 -4.18 -3.94
CA TRP A 255 -9.64 -3.58 -3.46
C TRP A 255 -9.94 -2.24 -4.14
N SER A 256 -8.93 -1.62 -4.74
CA SER A 256 -8.99 -0.26 -5.30
C SER A 256 -9.88 -0.12 -6.55
N HIS A 257 -10.36 -1.22 -7.12
CA HIS A 257 -11.13 -1.22 -8.37
C HIS A 257 -12.52 -0.59 -8.25
N LEU A 258 -13.10 -0.52 -7.06
CA LEU A 258 -14.43 0.06 -6.86
C LEU A 258 -14.44 1.58 -7.03
N TYR A 259 -13.47 2.29 -6.49
CA TYR A 259 -13.25 3.70 -6.81
C TYR A 259 -11.81 4.08 -6.48
N THR A 260 -11.21 4.88 -7.38
CA THR A 260 -9.84 5.36 -7.24
C THR A 260 -9.76 6.39 -6.12
N SER A 261 -8.90 6.13 -5.12
CA SER A 261 -8.73 7.00 -3.97
C SER A 261 -7.28 7.02 -3.52
N THR A 262 -6.83 8.18 -3.05
CA THR A 262 -5.52 8.35 -2.39
C THR A 262 -5.63 8.31 -0.86
N LYS A 263 -6.83 8.07 -0.32
CA LYS A 263 -7.09 8.03 1.12
C LYS A 263 -6.35 6.91 1.82
N ALA A 264 -6.07 7.13 3.09
CA ALA A 264 -5.64 6.07 3.99
C ALA A 264 -6.75 5.03 4.17
N LEU A 265 -6.37 3.78 4.47
CA LEU A 265 -7.26 2.64 4.61
C LEU A 265 -8.45 2.93 5.54
N ALA A 266 -8.21 3.54 6.70
CA ALA A 266 -9.26 3.82 7.66
C ALA A 266 -10.32 4.80 7.12
N ALA A 267 -9.91 5.83 6.38
CA ALA A 267 -10.83 6.79 5.79
C ALA A 267 -11.57 6.20 4.58
N TRP A 268 -10.88 5.42 3.77
CA TRP A 268 -11.49 4.67 2.67
C TRP A 268 -12.56 3.68 3.16
N MET A 269 -12.31 2.99 4.28
CA MET A 269 -13.27 2.08 4.89
C MET A 269 -14.50 2.79 5.42
N ARG A 270 -14.34 3.94 6.10
CA ARG A 270 -15.48 4.75 6.54
C ARG A 270 -16.36 5.16 5.36
N ASP A 271 -15.74 5.56 4.25
CA ASP A 271 -16.44 5.93 3.04
C ASP A 271 -17.18 4.74 2.41
N LEU A 272 -16.51 3.58 2.31
CA LEU A 272 -17.11 2.34 1.82
C LEU A 272 -18.34 1.95 2.64
N CYS A 273 -18.21 1.92 3.98
CA CYS A 273 -19.32 1.55 4.87
C CYS A 273 -20.48 2.55 4.77
N LYS A 274 -20.19 3.85 4.67
CA LYS A 274 -21.21 4.89 4.52
C LYS A 274 -21.93 4.82 3.18
N GLY A 275 -21.20 4.55 2.09
CA GLY A 275 -21.76 4.35 0.76
C GLY A 275 -22.65 3.11 0.71
N LEU A 276 -22.16 2.00 1.27
CA LEU A 276 -22.92 0.77 1.35
C LEU A 276 -24.18 0.91 2.21
N ALA A 277 -24.10 1.59 3.37
CA ALA A 277 -25.28 1.88 4.21
C ALA A 277 -26.35 2.69 3.47
N GLN A 278 -25.94 3.64 2.61
CA GLN A 278 -26.88 4.37 1.75
C GLN A 278 -27.57 3.44 0.75
N LEU A 279 -26.82 2.54 0.10
CA LEU A 279 -27.35 1.63 -0.91
C LEU A 279 -28.28 0.57 -0.30
N THR A 280 -27.93 -0.01 0.85
CA THR A 280 -28.76 -1.00 1.53
C THR A 280 -30.04 -0.38 2.11
N ALA A 281 -29.95 0.84 2.65
CA ALA A 281 -31.12 1.60 3.06
C ALA A 281 -32.00 1.93 1.85
N TRP A 282 -31.41 2.31 0.71
CA TRP A 282 -32.16 2.55 -0.52
C TRP A 282 -32.91 1.28 -0.97
N ALA A 283 -32.24 0.13 -0.99
CA ALA A 283 -32.85 -1.12 -1.41
C ALA A 283 -34.05 -1.57 -0.56
N THR A 284 -34.06 -1.21 0.72
CA THR A 284 -35.07 -1.70 1.68
C THR A 284 -36.17 -0.68 1.97
N ALA A 285 -35.84 0.61 2.01
CA ALA A 285 -36.74 1.69 2.39
C ALA A 285 -37.11 2.64 1.24
N GLY A 286 -36.48 2.51 0.06
CA GLY A 286 -36.64 3.41 -1.07
C GLY A 286 -35.59 4.53 -1.11
N PRO A 287 -35.60 5.36 -2.17
CA PRO A 287 -34.53 6.33 -2.43
C PRO A 287 -34.37 7.34 -1.29
N PRO A 288 -33.14 7.66 -0.87
CA PRO A 288 -32.90 8.66 0.16
C PRO A 288 -33.35 10.04 -0.30
N ALA A 289 -33.78 10.88 0.65
CA ALA A 289 -34.11 12.28 0.40
C ALA A 289 -32.90 13.08 -0.11
N VAL A 290 -31.70 12.72 0.36
CA VAL A 290 -30.43 13.35 -0.02
C VAL A 290 -29.37 12.29 -0.23
N PHE A 291 -28.78 12.27 -1.42
CA PHE A 291 -27.73 11.34 -1.82
C PHE A 291 -26.35 11.88 -1.45
N TRP A 292 -25.47 11.01 -0.97
CA TRP A 292 -24.05 11.25 -0.90
C TRP A 292 -23.40 10.69 -2.16
N LEU A 293 -23.03 11.59 -3.09
CA LEU A 293 -22.57 11.21 -4.44
C LEU A 293 -21.26 10.42 -4.40
N ALA A 294 -20.39 10.71 -3.44
CA ALA A 294 -19.13 9.97 -3.27
C ALA A 294 -19.33 8.54 -2.73
N GLY A 295 -20.53 8.18 -2.27
CA GLY A 295 -20.87 6.82 -1.87
C GLY A 295 -21.14 5.88 -3.04
N PHE A 296 -21.18 6.39 -4.28
CA PHE A 296 -21.30 5.59 -5.49
C PHE A 296 -19.92 5.25 -6.04
N SER A 297 -19.73 4.00 -6.46
CA SER A 297 -18.51 3.61 -7.17
C SER A 297 -18.46 4.15 -8.60
N HIS A 298 -19.62 4.36 -9.24
CA HIS A 298 -19.71 5.09 -10.52
C HIS A 298 -20.74 6.24 -10.43
N PRO A 299 -20.35 7.41 -9.90
CA PRO A 299 -21.25 8.56 -9.77
C PRO A 299 -21.87 9.02 -11.10
N SER A 300 -21.16 8.87 -12.21
CA SER A 300 -21.65 9.21 -13.56
C SER A 300 -22.83 8.36 -13.99
N ALA A 301 -22.87 7.08 -13.59
CA ALA A 301 -24.00 6.19 -13.88
C ALA A 301 -25.26 6.65 -13.15
N PHE A 302 -25.12 7.06 -11.89
CA PHE A 302 -26.20 7.67 -11.12
C PHE A 302 -26.72 8.95 -11.77
N LEU A 303 -25.84 9.90 -12.11
CA LEU A 303 -26.24 11.15 -12.76
C LEU A 303 -26.94 10.91 -14.10
N SER A 304 -26.44 9.96 -14.90
CA SER A 304 -27.09 9.55 -16.15
C SER A 304 -28.48 8.97 -15.90
N ALA A 305 -28.63 8.14 -14.87
CA ALA A 305 -29.93 7.57 -14.50
C ALA A 305 -30.92 8.62 -14.00
N VAL A 306 -30.46 9.67 -13.31
CA VAL A 306 -31.27 10.83 -12.93
C VAL A 306 -31.80 11.55 -14.19
N LEU A 307 -30.92 11.86 -15.16
CA LEU A 307 -31.32 12.48 -16.43
C LEU A 307 -32.30 11.61 -17.21
N GLN A 308 -32.04 10.30 -17.31
CA GLN A 308 -32.94 9.37 -18.00
C GLN A 308 -34.31 9.30 -17.34
N THR A 309 -34.36 9.35 -16.01
CA THR A 309 -35.61 9.33 -15.24
C THR A 309 -36.40 10.63 -15.48
N ALA A 310 -35.71 11.77 -15.46
CA ALA A 310 -36.32 13.08 -15.75
C ALA A 310 -36.83 13.16 -17.20
N ALA A 311 -36.03 12.73 -18.18
CA ALA A 311 -36.35 12.70 -19.61
C ALA A 311 -37.61 11.88 -19.89
N ARG A 312 -37.69 10.67 -19.30
CA ARG A 312 -38.88 9.80 -19.43
C ARG A 312 -40.12 10.45 -18.85
N ARG A 313 -40.02 11.09 -17.68
CA ARG A 313 -41.15 11.75 -17.04
C ARG A 313 -41.63 12.97 -17.82
N ALA A 314 -40.72 13.73 -18.42
CA ALA A 314 -41.04 14.89 -19.25
C ALA A 314 -41.37 14.52 -20.71
N ALA A 315 -41.22 13.24 -21.10
CA ALA A 315 -41.39 12.74 -22.46
C ALA A 315 -40.52 13.47 -23.50
N VAL A 316 -39.26 13.78 -23.14
CA VAL A 316 -38.27 14.43 -24.01
C VAL A 316 -37.02 13.56 -24.22
N PRO A 317 -36.22 13.77 -25.28
CA PRO A 317 -34.93 13.11 -25.44
C PRO A 317 -33.95 13.46 -24.30
N VAL A 318 -33.15 12.50 -23.84
CA VAL A 318 -32.19 12.73 -22.75
C VAL A 318 -31.16 13.82 -23.09
N ASP A 319 -30.76 13.91 -24.37
CA ASP A 319 -29.78 14.88 -24.87
C ASP A 319 -30.31 16.33 -24.88
N SER A 320 -31.61 16.53 -24.64
CA SER A 320 -32.21 17.86 -24.49
C SER A 320 -32.16 18.39 -23.06
N LEU A 321 -31.72 17.57 -22.10
CA LEU A 321 -31.64 17.94 -20.69
C LEU A 321 -30.22 18.25 -20.27
N ALA A 322 -30.09 19.22 -19.36
CA ALA A 322 -28.86 19.51 -18.64
C ALA A 322 -29.18 19.61 -17.14
N PHE A 323 -28.15 19.46 -16.30
CA PHE A 323 -28.28 19.76 -14.88
C PHE A 323 -28.21 21.27 -14.65
N GLU A 324 -29.18 21.77 -13.91
CA GLU A 324 -29.09 23.05 -13.22
C GLU A 324 -28.86 22.74 -11.74
N CYS A 325 -27.90 23.42 -11.11
CA CYS A 325 -27.43 23.11 -9.77
C CYS A 325 -27.70 24.29 -8.84
N ASP A 326 -28.69 24.14 -7.97
CA ASP A 326 -28.98 25.12 -6.92
C ASP A 326 -28.35 24.70 -5.59
N VAL A 327 -27.68 25.63 -4.93
CA VAL A 327 -27.15 25.42 -3.58
C VAL A 327 -28.26 25.69 -2.57
N LEU A 328 -28.75 24.64 -1.93
CA LEU A 328 -29.78 24.75 -0.89
C LEU A 328 -29.16 25.25 0.41
N THR A 329 -29.74 26.31 0.98
CA THR A 329 -29.39 26.84 2.31
C THR A 329 -30.39 26.38 3.36
N GLY A 330 -29.93 25.98 4.54
CA GLY A 330 -30.78 25.57 5.67
C GLY A 330 -30.70 24.07 5.96
N ASP A 331 -31.74 23.53 6.59
CA ASP A 331 -31.80 22.13 6.98
C ASP A 331 -31.89 21.18 5.77
N ALA A 332 -31.37 19.97 5.95
CA ALA A 332 -31.39 18.95 4.90
C ALA A 332 -32.84 18.55 4.54
N PRO A 333 -33.18 18.42 3.24
CA PRO A 333 -34.50 17.96 2.83
C PRO A 333 -34.88 16.61 3.45
N CYS A 334 -36.12 16.50 3.93
CA CYS A 334 -36.68 15.26 4.47
C CYS A 334 -37.33 14.37 3.40
N GLU A 335 -37.68 14.93 2.24
CA GLU A 335 -38.27 14.22 1.11
C GLU A 335 -37.35 14.22 -0.12
N PRO A 336 -37.45 13.19 -1.00
CA PRO A 336 -36.73 13.16 -2.27
C PRO A 336 -37.07 14.34 -3.17
N ALA A 337 -36.10 14.75 -3.99
CA ALA A 337 -36.31 15.82 -4.95
C ALA A 337 -37.45 15.48 -5.92
N PRO A 338 -38.42 16.40 -6.14
CA PRO A 338 -39.50 16.18 -7.09
C PRO A 338 -38.96 16.10 -8.52
N SER A 339 -37.81 16.72 -8.81
CA SER A 339 -37.07 16.60 -10.07
C SER A 339 -35.58 16.59 -9.78
N GLY A 340 -34.82 15.71 -10.41
CA GLY A 340 -33.38 15.58 -10.15
C GLY A 340 -33.08 14.78 -8.87
N ALA A 341 -32.07 15.23 -8.12
CA ALA A 341 -31.65 14.63 -6.86
C ALA A 341 -31.02 15.69 -5.95
N HIS A 342 -31.28 15.62 -4.64
CA HIS A 342 -30.53 16.41 -3.66
C HIS A 342 -29.20 15.70 -3.38
N ILE A 343 -28.09 16.44 -3.43
CA ILE A 343 -26.74 15.90 -3.23
C ILE A 343 -26.07 16.61 -2.06
N LYS A 344 -25.39 15.87 -1.19
CA LYS A 344 -24.59 16.41 -0.08
C LYS A 344 -23.17 15.88 -0.07
N GLY A 345 -22.32 16.53 0.73
CA GLY A 345 -20.96 16.09 1.01
C GLY A 345 -19.98 16.34 -0.13
N LEU A 346 -20.22 17.41 -0.91
CA LEU A 346 -19.31 17.92 -1.92
C LEU A 346 -18.41 19.00 -1.30
N PHE A 347 -17.20 19.15 -1.82
CA PHE A 347 -16.22 20.11 -1.36
C PHE A 347 -15.87 21.09 -2.48
N LEU A 348 -15.59 22.34 -2.13
CA LEU A 348 -15.08 23.34 -3.07
C LEU A 348 -13.57 23.49 -2.89
N GLN A 349 -12.84 23.40 -4.00
CA GLN A 349 -11.43 23.75 -4.10
C GLN A 349 -11.30 25.06 -4.86
N GLY A 350 -10.34 25.91 -4.49
CA GLY A 350 -10.06 27.18 -5.17
C GLY A 350 -11.03 28.32 -4.83
N ALA A 351 -12.11 28.02 -4.11
CA ALA A 351 -13.09 28.99 -3.61
C ALA A 351 -13.76 28.48 -2.32
N GLY A 352 -14.34 29.40 -1.55
CA GLY A 352 -15.33 29.10 -0.53
C GLY A 352 -16.74 29.43 -1.03
N TRP A 353 -17.77 28.97 -0.32
CA TRP A 353 -19.16 29.36 -0.56
C TRP A 353 -19.66 30.25 0.58
N ASP A 354 -20.20 31.42 0.24
CA ASP A 354 -20.87 32.31 1.18
C ASP A 354 -22.36 31.97 1.16
N THR A 355 -22.85 31.36 2.25
CA THR A 355 -24.25 30.94 2.38
C THR A 355 -25.21 32.11 2.53
N ALA A 356 -24.77 33.25 3.07
CA ALA A 356 -25.60 34.42 3.24
C ALA A 356 -25.75 35.20 1.93
N ALA A 357 -24.66 35.29 1.16
CA ALA A 357 -24.66 35.96 -0.14
C ALA A 357 -25.07 35.06 -1.31
N GLY A 358 -25.06 33.73 -1.12
CA GLY A 358 -25.38 32.76 -2.17
C GLY A 358 -24.38 32.75 -3.33
N CYS A 359 -23.10 33.01 -3.05
CA CYS A 359 -22.07 33.14 -4.08
C CYS A 359 -20.71 32.58 -3.65
N LEU A 360 -19.81 32.40 -4.63
CA LEU A 360 -18.43 32.05 -4.37
C LEU A 360 -17.69 33.23 -3.74
N TRP A 361 -16.84 32.92 -2.76
CA TRP A 361 -15.96 33.91 -2.14
C TRP A 361 -14.54 33.36 -2.03
N THR A 362 -13.57 34.27 -1.96
CA THR A 362 -12.15 33.91 -1.87
C THR A 362 -11.82 33.47 -0.45
N ALA A 363 -11.98 32.19 -0.15
CA ALA A 363 -11.41 31.59 1.05
C ALA A 363 -9.90 31.37 0.83
N ASP A 364 -9.05 31.96 1.67
CA ASP A 364 -7.61 31.67 1.64
C ASP A 364 -7.37 30.27 2.23
N PRO A 365 -6.69 29.36 1.50
CA PRO A 365 -6.14 28.16 2.11
C PRO A 365 -5.03 28.62 3.06
N SER A 366 -5.14 28.28 4.34
CA SER A 366 -4.22 28.71 5.40
C SER A 366 -2.74 28.71 4.99
N GLY A 367 -2.18 29.90 4.75
CA GLY A 367 -0.74 30.11 4.54
C GLY A 367 -0.39 31.23 3.56
N PHE A 368 -0.10 32.41 4.12
CA PHE A 368 0.45 33.64 3.51
C PHE A 368 -0.53 34.67 2.93
N VAL A 369 -0.43 35.88 3.49
CA VAL A 369 -1.15 37.09 3.12
C VAL A 369 -0.71 37.54 1.72
N ALA A 370 -1.66 37.62 0.79
CA ALA A 370 -1.57 38.49 -0.38
C ALA A 370 -2.78 39.44 -0.34
N GLY A 371 -2.53 40.69 0.06
CA GLY A 371 -3.57 41.71 0.09
C GLY A 371 -3.92 42.19 -1.30
N VAL A 372 -5.21 42.20 -1.64
CA VAL A 372 -5.84 43.26 -2.44
C VAL A 372 -7.29 43.43 -1.96
N PRO A 373 -7.67 44.55 -1.33
CA PRO A 373 -9.05 44.97 -1.28
C PRO A 373 -9.37 45.80 -2.52
N LEU A 374 -10.54 45.59 -3.11
CA LEU A 374 -11.58 46.61 -3.28
C LEU A 374 -12.81 45.94 -3.89
N ARG A 375 -13.93 46.04 -3.16
CA ARG A 375 -15.26 45.65 -3.63
C ARG A 375 -15.66 46.58 -4.77
N ASP A 376 -16.07 45.99 -5.89
CA ASP A 376 -17.30 46.33 -6.62
C ASP A 376 -17.56 45.23 -7.67
N GLY A 377 -18.66 44.50 -7.49
CA GLY A 377 -19.07 43.38 -8.35
C GLY A 377 -18.52 42.03 -7.90
N GLY A 378 -19.36 40.99 -7.94
CA GLY A 378 -18.91 39.62 -7.72
C GLY A 378 -17.77 39.26 -8.69
N ALA A 379 -16.84 38.42 -8.25
CA ALA A 379 -15.73 37.98 -9.09
C ALA A 379 -16.26 37.32 -10.38
N SER A 380 -15.63 37.62 -11.52
CA SER A 380 -16.03 37.09 -12.82
C SER A 380 -15.84 35.58 -12.93
N ALA A 381 -16.49 34.94 -13.92
CA ALA A 381 -16.27 33.52 -14.20
C ALA A 381 -14.78 33.21 -14.45
N ASP A 382 -14.09 34.04 -15.24
CA ASP A 382 -12.66 33.89 -15.55
C ASP A 382 -11.78 33.90 -14.28
N HIS A 383 -12.14 34.71 -13.27
CA HIS A 383 -11.42 34.73 -11.99
C HIS A 383 -11.43 33.34 -11.33
N TRP A 384 -12.59 32.71 -11.27
CA TRP A 384 -12.75 31.39 -10.65
C TRP A 384 -12.11 30.28 -11.48
N THR A 385 -12.17 30.38 -12.81
CA THR A 385 -11.47 29.47 -13.72
C THR A 385 -9.96 29.52 -13.49
N LEU A 386 -9.37 30.72 -13.41
CA LEU A 386 -7.93 30.89 -13.18
C LEU A 386 -7.47 30.41 -11.79
N ARG A 387 -8.36 30.45 -10.79
CA ARG A 387 -8.10 29.85 -9.47
C ARG A 387 -8.18 28.31 -9.45
N GLY A 388 -8.57 27.69 -10.56
CA GLY A 388 -8.79 26.24 -10.61
C GLY A 388 -9.96 25.81 -9.73
N THR A 389 -11.02 26.63 -9.68
CA THR A 389 -12.18 26.33 -8.84
C THR A 389 -12.85 25.04 -9.31
N ALA A 390 -13.00 24.08 -8.40
CA ALA A 390 -13.55 22.77 -8.72
C ALA A 390 -14.40 22.22 -7.57
N VAL A 391 -15.38 21.38 -7.92
CA VAL A 391 -16.16 20.61 -6.96
C VAL A 391 -15.56 19.22 -6.82
N LEU A 392 -15.20 18.84 -5.61
CA LEU A 392 -14.62 17.54 -5.28
C LEU A 392 -15.64 16.66 -4.56
N LEU A 393 -15.63 15.36 -4.88
CA LEU A 393 -16.46 14.36 -4.20
C LEU A 393 -15.95 14.04 -2.79
N THR A 394 -14.63 14.06 -2.61
CA THR A 394 -13.96 13.82 -1.32
C THR A 394 -12.67 14.63 -1.25
N LEU A 395 -12.18 14.90 -0.04
CA LEU A 395 -10.85 15.44 0.20
C LEU A 395 -9.84 14.28 0.34
N ALA A 396 -8.60 14.50 -0.08
CA ALA A 396 -7.47 13.69 0.38
C ALA A 396 -7.24 14.05 1.86
N ASP A 397 -7.09 13.04 2.73
CA ASP A 397 -6.82 13.27 4.15
C ASP A 397 -5.48 13.98 4.38
#